data_AF-A0A9P4YFG2-F1
#
_entry.id   AF-A0A9P4YFG2-F1
#
_cell.length_a   1.000
_cell.length_b   1.000
_cell.length_c   1.000
_cell.angle_alpha   90.00
_cell.angle_beta   90.00
_cell.angle_gamma   90.00
#
_symmetry.space_group_name_H-M   'P 1'
#
loop_
_entity.id
_entity.type
_entity.pdbx_description
1 polymer ?
#
loop_
_entity_poly.entity_id
_entity_poly.type
_entity_poly.pdbx_seq_one_letter_code
_entity_poly.pdbx_strand_id
1 'polypeptide(L)'
;MISPSHLIGALVRRGLEAGPQHLAKREDVNRVVFSLPFAAFTVLTLIFIVGIIAIDYTYGHVVTTLTIIEDPNPPAAASLLPSYSDVVEDGPKGATIDKKQQQALGQPEIEALPAAYKPVTSGLRSTTKHLRTRGGPRARFRGFSYYVALTFTRGFLTGLIGFMGVVAPVIVDVAVSTMVLAWIHAVIAAPSSKSWCQRFPSIRKNWIKMAPAVFISTVASQLSFHIPVAIGVMFGGFRYDGRGMYSLAEPRPIYFAHAGGAVILSLILGLVLDLPASVMMVRVASSLLPADDETIVPFDRTFNGKVISVDADGVGLVGILDAWKTFSWASFRRLLLNLVKTAGLIAAACLVYGIVGGVGFALFAPNGPKAFIASMGPAV
;
A
#
# COMPACT_ATOMS: atom_id res chain seq x y z
N MET A 1 -53.15 -49.72 7.76
CA MET A 1 -53.63 -48.33 7.95
C MET A 1 -53.05 -47.80 9.25
N ILE A 2 -52.08 -46.88 9.19
CA ILE A 2 -51.43 -46.30 10.39
C ILE A 2 -52.31 -45.15 10.86
N SER A 3 -52.76 -45.21 12.12
CA SER A 3 -53.68 -44.23 12.70
C SER A 3 -53.05 -42.82 12.73
N PRO A 4 -53.75 -41.77 12.28
CA PRO A 4 -53.23 -40.39 12.22
C PRO A 4 -52.81 -39.81 13.58
N SER A 5 -53.27 -40.40 14.69
CA SER A 5 -52.85 -40.02 16.04
C SER A 5 -51.37 -40.32 16.34
N HIS A 6 -50.80 -41.37 15.75
CA HIS A 6 -49.38 -41.71 15.95
C HIS A 6 -48.43 -40.78 15.21
N LEU A 7 -48.86 -40.25 14.05
CA LEU A 7 -48.03 -39.35 13.25
C LEU A 7 -47.93 -37.97 13.90
N ILE A 8 -49.03 -37.48 14.47
CA ILE A 8 -49.09 -36.21 15.21
C ILE A 8 -48.27 -36.30 16.49
N GLY A 9 -48.40 -37.40 17.25
CA GLY A 9 -47.59 -37.63 18.45
C GLY A 9 -46.08 -37.69 18.16
N ALA A 10 -45.68 -38.33 17.05
CA ALA A 10 -44.28 -38.39 16.62
C ALA A 10 -43.74 -37.02 16.17
N LEU A 11 -44.54 -36.22 15.47
CA LEU A 11 -44.17 -34.87 15.03
C LEU A 11 -44.08 -33.89 16.20
N VAL A 12 -45.02 -33.93 17.14
CA VAL A 12 -45.01 -33.10 18.36
C VAL A 12 -43.81 -33.45 19.23
N ARG A 13 -43.51 -34.75 19.39
CA ARG A 13 -42.34 -35.22 20.14
C ARG A 13 -41.02 -34.81 19.47
N ARG A 14 -40.90 -34.92 18.14
CA ARG A 14 -39.73 -34.42 17.39
C ARG A 14 -39.57 -32.90 17.49
N GLY A 15 -40.66 -32.15 17.50
CA GLY A 15 -40.66 -30.69 17.70
C GLY A 15 -40.20 -30.29 19.11
N LEU A 16 -40.64 -31.02 20.13
CA LEU A 16 -40.24 -30.83 21.54
C LEU A 16 -38.80 -31.27 21.82
N GLU A 17 -38.26 -32.23 21.07
CA GLU A 17 -36.87 -32.70 21.22
C GLU A 17 -35.87 -31.82 20.42
N ALA A 18 -36.26 -31.28 19.25
CA ALA A 18 -35.39 -30.43 18.41
C ALA A 18 -35.43 -28.94 18.80
N GLY A 19 -36.57 -28.44 19.29
CA GLY A 19 -36.75 -27.03 19.69
C GLY A 19 -35.75 -26.54 20.74
N PRO A 20 -35.51 -27.26 21.85
CA PRO A 20 -34.58 -26.84 22.89
C PRO A 20 -33.14 -26.78 22.41
N GLN A 21 -32.72 -27.71 21.56
CA GLN A 21 -31.35 -27.75 21.04
C GLN A 21 -31.06 -26.60 20.06
N HIS A 22 -32.03 -26.24 19.22
CA HIS A 22 -31.90 -25.10 18.31
C HIS A 22 -32.00 -23.75 19.02
N LEU A 23 -32.82 -23.65 20.08
CA LEU A 23 -32.91 -22.44 20.90
C LEU A 23 -31.67 -22.25 21.79
N ALA A 24 -31.18 -23.31 22.44
CA ALA A 24 -29.93 -23.27 23.22
C ALA A 24 -28.73 -22.90 22.33
N LYS A 25 -28.62 -23.50 21.14
CA LYS A 25 -27.58 -23.16 20.17
C LYS A 25 -27.66 -21.70 19.69
N ARG A 26 -28.87 -21.14 19.57
CA ARG A 26 -29.08 -19.74 19.19
C ARG A 26 -28.78 -18.77 20.33
N GLU A 27 -29.11 -19.16 21.55
CA GLU A 27 -28.82 -18.38 22.77
C GLU A 27 -27.31 -18.37 23.08
N ASP A 28 -26.62 -19.49 22.89
CA ASP A 28 -25.17 -19.59 23.01
C ASP A 28 -24.43 -18.76 21.95
N VAL A 29 -24.88 -18.78 20.68
CA VAL A 29 -24.31 -17.94 19.63
C VAL A 29 -24.54 -16.45 19.92
N ASN A 30 -25.74 -16.06 20.35
CA ASN A 30 -26.01 -14.68 20.75
C ASN A 30 -25.17 -14.25 21.96
N ARG A 31 -24.97 -15.13 22.95
CA ARG A 31 -24.15 -14.84 24.13
C ARG A 31 -22.66 -14.70 23.77
N VAL A 32 -22.16 -15.46 22.79
CA VAL A 32 -20.77 -15.37 22.30
C VAL A 32 -20.54 -14.10 21.47
N VAL A 33 -21.44 -13.79 20.51
CA VAL A 33 -21.32 -12.63 19.61
C VAL A 33 -21.48 -11.29 20.35
N PHE A 34 -22.21 -11.25 21.47
CA PHE A 34 -22.39 -10.05 22.30
C PHE A 34 -21.57 -10.05 23.59
N SER A 35 -20.58 -10.94 23.73
CA SER A 35 -19.69 -10.93 24.89
C SER A 35 -18.68 -9.77 24.83
N LEU A 36 -18.42 -9.12 25.98
CA LEU A 36 -17.42 -8.05 26.10
C LEU A 36 -16.04 -8.44 25.52
N PRO A 37 -15.53 -9.68 25.71
CA PRO A 37 -14.26 -10.09 25.13
C PRO A 37 -14.27 -10.20 23.61
N PHE A 38 -15.38 -10.68 23.03
CA PHE A 38 -15.53 -10.75 21.57
C PHE A 38 -15.57 -9.34 20.95
N ALA A 39 -16.27 -8.40 21.59
CA ALA A 39 -16.28 -7.00 21.19
C ALA A 39 -14.87 -6.39 21.28
N ALA A 40 -14.14 -6.63 22.38
CA ALA A 40 -12.77 -6.14 22.56
C ALA A 40 -11.81 -6.71 21.49
N PHE A 41 -11.91 -8.01 21.20
CA PHE A 41 -11.14 -8.66 20.14
C PHE A 41 -11.46 -8.06 18.77
N THR A 42 -12.75 -7.86 18.46
CA THR A 42 -13.18 -7.25 17.19
C THR A 42 -12.63 -5.83 17.04
N VAL A 43 -12.69 -5.02 18.09
CA VAL A 43 -12.11 -3.65 18.09
C VAL A 43 -10.60 -3.70 17.89
N LEU A 44 -9.88 -4.60 18.56
CA LEU A 44 -8.45 -4.79 18.37
C LEU A 44 -8.11 -5.20 16.92
N THR A 45 -8.85 -6.14 16.35
CA THR A 45 -8.70 -6.55 14.95
C THR A 45 -8.93 -5.38 13.99
N LEU A 46 -9.97 -4.56 14.23
CA LEU A 46 -10.23 -3.37 13.40
C LEU A 46 -9.11 -2.33 13.51
N ILE A 47 -8.59 -2.08 14.72
CA ILE A 47 -7.45 -1.17 14.94
C ILE A 47 -6.22 -1.70 14.19
N PHE A 48 -5.97 -3.01 14.25
CA PHE A 48 -4.86 -3.63 13.54
C PHE A 48 -5.01 -3.49 12.02
N ILE A 49 -6.19 -3.79 11.47
CA ILE A 49 -6.47 -3.64 10.03
C ILE A 49 -6.26 -2.19 9.59
N VAL A 50 -6.81 -1.23 10.32
CA VAL A 50 -6.62 0.21 10.03
C VAL A 50 -5.16 0.60 10.14
N GLY A 51 -4.42 0.05 11.11
CA GLY A 51 -2.98 0.26 11.28
C GLY A 51 -2.17 -0.25 10.10
N ILE A 52 -2.42 -1.47 9.62
CA ILE A 52 -1.77 -2.04 8.43
C ILE A 52 -2.08 -1.22 7.19
N ILE A 53 -3.35 -0.86 6.97
CA ILE A 53 -3.75 0.01 5.85
C ILE A 53 -3.01 1.35 5.93
N ALA A 54 -2.89 1.94 7.12
CA ALA A 54 -2.19 3.21 7.29
C ALA A 54 -0.68 3.11 7.01
N ILE A 55 -0.04 2.03 7.46
CA ILE A 55 1.38 1.74 7.22
C ILE A 55 1.64 1.53 5.73
N ASP A 56 0.88 0.64 5.10
CA ASP A 56 0.99 0.31 3.69
C ASP A 56 0.72 1.54 2.81
N TYR A 57 -0.35 2.28 3.11
CA TYR A 57 -0.67 3.49 2.37
C TYR A 57 0.42 4.56 2.51
N THR A 58 0.89 4.83 3.72
CA THR A 58 1.86 5.91 3.95
C THR A 58 3.23 5.56 3.39
N TYR A 59 3.73 4.36 3.67
CA TYR A 59 5.11 4.00 3.35
C TYR A 59 5.22 3.20 2.05
N GLY A 60 4.29 2.27 1.80
CA GLY A 60 4.26 1.43 0.61
C GLY A 60 3.78 2.18 -0.63
N HIS A 61 2.83 3.09 -0.48
CA HIS A 61 2.31 3.90 -1.58
C HIS A 61 2.88 5.33 -1.62
N VAL A 62 2.57 6.19 -0.63
CA VAL A 62 2.94 7.62 -0.68
C VAL A 62 4.46 7.84 -0.74
N VAL A 63 5.23 7.28 0.19
CA VAL A 63 6.70 7.46 0.22
C VAL A 63 7.36 6.85 -1.02
N THR A 64 6.90 5.69 -1.47
CA THR A 64 7.37 5.05 -2.72
C THR A 64 7.16 5.96 -3.92
N THR A 65 5.95 6.48 -4.13
CA THR A 65 5.66 7.41 -5.23
C THR A 65 6.55 8.64 -5.18
N LEU A 66 6.75 9.24 -4.00
CA LEU A 66 7.65 10.39 -3.83
C LEU A 66 9.11 10.03 -4.11
N THR A 67 9.56 8.84 -3.70
CA THR A 67 10.94 8.37 -3.92
C THR A 67 11.23 8.16 -5.40
N ILE A 68 10.24 7.71 -6.17
CA ILE A 68 10.34 7.48 -7.62
C ILE A 68 10.53 8.80 -8.37
N ILE A 69 9.84 9.87 -7.97
CA ILE A 69 9.89 11.15 -8.68
C ILE A 69 10.98 12.09 -8.17
N GLU A 70 11.48 11.91 -6.94
CA GLU A 70 12.44 12.83 -6.35
C GLU A 70 13.79 12.80 -7.09
N ASP A 71 14.20 13.99 -7.54
CA ASP A 71 15.50 14.20 -8.15
C ASP A 71 16.61 14.19 -7.07
N PRO A 72 17.61 13.30 -7.15
CA PRO A 72 18.72 13.30 -6.22
C PRO A 72 19.69 14.48 -6.40
N ASN A 73 19.64 15.21 -7.51
CA ASN A 73 20.51 16.35 -7.78
C ASN A 73 19.73 17.55 -8.35
N PRO A 74 18.86 18.19 -7.54
CA PRO A 74 18.05 19.30 -8.01
C PRO A 74 18.92 20.51 -8.40
N PRO A 75 18.53 21.28 -9.43
CA PRO A 75 19.23 22.52 -9.80
C PRO A 75 19.25 23.50 -8.62
N ALA A 76 20.28 24.35 -8.53
CA ALA A 76 20.59 25.20 -7.37
C ALA A 76 19.40 25.98 -6.79
N ALA A 77 18.44 26.40 -7.63
CA ALA A 77 17.22 27.09 -7.20
C ALA A 77 16.23 26.19 -6.44
N ALA A 78 16.15 24.89 -6.76
CA ALA A 78 15.35 23.89 -6.06
C ALA A 78 16.09 23.30 -4.84
N SER A 79 17.42 23.40 -4.80
CA SER A 79 18.26 23.08 -3.63
C SER A 79 18.03 24.04 -2.45
N LEU A 80 17.48 25.23 -2.71
CA LEU A 80 17.07 26.21 -1.70
C LEU A 80 15.79 25.83 -0.94
N LEU A 81 15.07 24.78 -1.37
CA LEU A 81 14.03 24.21 -0.52
C LEU A 81 14.72 23.62 0.70
N PRO A 82 14.41 24.08 1.94
CA PRO A 82 15.13 23.62 3.11
C PRO A 82 15.00 22.10 3.25
N SER A 83 16.07 21.37 2.93
CA SER A 83 16.21 19.96 3.28
C SER A 83 16.34 19.94 4.79
N TYR A 84 15.24 19.62 5.48
CA TYR A 84 15.14 19.65 6.94
C TYR A 84 15.88 18.48 7.62
N SER A 85 16.96 18.02 6.98
CA SER A 85 17.66 16.79 7.32
C SER A 85 18.64 16.95 8.47
N ASP A 86 19.06 18.17 8.83
CA ASP A 86 20.09 18.39 9.84
C ASP A 86 19.60 19.30 10.97
N VAL A 87 18.83 18.72 11.88
CA VAL A 87 19.00 18.99 13.31
C VAL A 87 19.07 17.62 13.97
N VAL A 88 20.30 17.12 14.09
CA VAL A 88 20.66 16.04 15.00
C VAL A 88 20.52 16.62 16.41
N GLU A 89 19.40 16.34 17.08
CA GLU A 89 19.33 16.47 18.54
C GLU A 89 19.93 15.20 19.14
N ASP A 90 21.21 15.27 19.49
CA ASP A 90 21.82 14.49 20.57
C ASP A 90 22.93 15.36 21.20
N GLY A 91 22.63 15.96 22.35
CA GLY A 91 23.57 16.78 23.14
C GLY A 91 22.85 17.73 24.13
N PRO A 92 23.28 17.86 25.39
CA PRO A 92 22.39 18.11 26.53
C PRO A 92 22.07 19.59 26.78
N LYS A 93 20.88 19.79 27.39
CA LYS A 93 20.42 20.94 28.19
C LYS A 93 21.26 22.23 28.17
N GLY A 94 20.65 23.27 27.60
CA GLY A 94 20.74 24.64 28.12
C GLY A 94 21.67 25.58 27.37
N ALA A 95 21.08 26.51 26.60
CA ALA A 95 21.49 27.93 26.56
C ALA A 95 20.50 28.73 25.69
N THR A 96 19.84 29.66 26.37
CA THR A 96 19.30 30.96 25.94
C THR A 96 19.35 31.34 24.45
N ILE A 97 18.15 31.66 23.94
CA ILE A 97 17.92 32.41 22.71
C ILE A 97 18.42 33.84 22.94
N ASP A 98 19.43 34.29 22.19
CA ASP A 98 19.76 35.71 22.07
C ASP A 98 19.44 36.24 20.68
N LYS A 99 18.55 37.23 20.66
CA LYS A 99 18.12 38.00 19.49
C LYS A 99 19.19 39.02 19.14
N LYS A 100 20.12 38.71 18.22
CA LYS A 100 20.87 39.74 17.48
C LYS A 100 21.64 39.19 16.30
N GLN A 101 20.98 39.04 15.14
CA GLN A 101 21.65 39.21 13.86
C GLN A 101 20.61 39.46 12.76
N GLN A 102 20.00 40.63 12.85
CA GLN A 102 19.41 41.30 11.70
C GLN A 102 20.35 42.47 11.39
N GLN A 103 20.77 42.53 10.12
CA GLN A 103 21.30 43.70 9.43
C GLN A 103 22.82 43.95 9.49
N ALA A 104 23.53 43.48 8.45
CA ALA A 104 24.65 44.21 7.84
C ALA A 104 24.81 43.76 6.38
N LEU A 105 24.61 44.72 5.47
CA LEU A 105 24.78 44.60 4.03
C LEU A 105 26.25 44.89 3.69
N GLY A 106 26.96 43.93 3.07
CA GLY A 106 28.33 44.10 2.57
C GLY A 106 28.93 42.78 2.08
N GLN A 107 29.01 42.58 0.76
CA GLN A 107 29.71 41.47 0.08
C GLN A 107 31.24 41.55 0.25
N PRO A 108 32.07 40.52 -0.07
CA PRO A 108 31.77 39.17 -0.55
C PRO A 108 32.51 38.08 0.25
N GLU A 109 31.81 37.07 0.76
CA GLU A 109 32.45 35.83 1.18
C GLU A 109 31.75 34.69 0.45
N ILE A 110 32.53 33.94 -0.32
CA ILE A 110 32.12 32.68 -0.95
C ILE A 110 31.98 31.68 0.20
N GLU A 111 30.90 31.82 0.96
CA GLU A 111 30.56 30.97 2.08
C GLU A 111 30.04 29.67 1.50
N ALA A 112 30.95 28.68 1.48
CA ALA A 112 30.74 27.25 1.32
C ALA A 112 29.46 26.82 0.60
N LEU A 113 29.63 26.35 -0.65
CA LEU A 113 28.68 25.51 -1.37
C LEU A 113 27.94 24.59 -0.38
N PRO A 114 26.60 24.61 -0.32
CA PRO A 114 25.87 23.74 0.59
C PRO A 114 26.25 22.30 0.29
N ALA A 115 26.69 21.59 1.34
CA ALA A 115 26.98 20.17 1.30
C ALA A 115 25.87 19.42 0.54
N ALA A 116 26.28 18.51 -0.33
CA ALA A 116 25.44 17.77 -1.28
C ALA A 116 23.97 17.59 -0.82
N TYR A 117 23.03 18.08 -1.62
CA TYR A 117 21.59 17.97 -1.35
C TYR A 117 21.21 16.55 -0.94
N LYS A 118 20.68 16.40 0.29
CA LYS A 118 20.19 15.12 0.80
C LYS A 118 18.72 14.96 0.41
N PRO A 119 18.36 13.91 -0.36
CA PRO A 119 16.98 13.66 -0.76
C PRO A 119 16.05 13.52 0.44
N VAL A 120 14.87 14.15 0.40
CA VAL A 120 13.82 14.08 1.42
C VAL A 120 13.36 12.64 1.66
N THR A 121 13.43 11.80 0.62
CA THR A 121 13.06 10.38 0.70
C THR A 121 14.19 9.48 1.20
N SER A 122 15.28 10.03 1.74
CA SER A 122 16.40 9.25 2.30
C SER A 122 16.00 8.34 3.46
N GLY A 123 14.87 8.60 4.11
CA GLY A 123 14.31 7.69 5.11
C GLY A 123 12.88 8.03 5.53
N LEU A 124 12.14 7.00 5.94
CA LEU A 124 10.70 7.07 6.25
C LEU A 124 10.34 8.16 7.28
N ARG A 125 11.15 8.32 8.33
CA ARG A 125 10.93 9.34 9.38
C ARG A 125 11.18 10.76 8.85
N SER A 126 12.24 10.94 8.03
CA SER A 126 12.54 12.23 7.41
C SER A 126 11.41 12.65 6.47
N THR A 127 10.97 11.73 5.61
CA THR A 127 9.88 11.99 4.66
C THR A 127 8.57 12.32 5.38
N THR A 128 8.19 11.55 6.41
CA THR A 128 6.96 11.83 7.17
C THR A 128 7.04 13.13 7.96
N LYS A 129 8.22 13.50 8.49
CA LYS A 129 8.47 14.81 9.11
C LYS A 129 8.29 15.92 8.08
N HIS A 130 8.91 15.81 6.91
CA HIS A 130 8.77 16.78 5.81
C HIS A 130 7.32 16.96 5.37
N LEU A 131 6.60 15.85 5.15
CA LEU A 131 5.18 15.89 4.80
C LEU A 131 4.36 16.62 5.87
N ARG A 132 4.61 16.33 7.15
CA ARG A 132 3.93 16.98 8.28
C ARG A 132 4.22 18.47 8.35
N THR A 133 5.46 18.89 8.10
CA THR A 133 5.85 20.30 8.10
C THR A 133 5.23 21.06 6.92
N ARG A 134 5.19 20.47 5.73
CA ARG A 134 4.65 21.10 4.51
C ARG A 134 3.12 21.12 4.43
N GLY A 135 2.43 20.09 4.93
CA GLY A 135 0.99 19.92 4.72
C GLY A 135 0.18 19.60 5.99
N GLY A 136 0.79 19.69 7.17
CA GLY A 136 0.14 19.41 8.44
C GLY A 136 0.04 17.91 8.79
N PRO A 137 -0.57 17.55 9.93
CA PRO A 137 -0.54 16.19 10.47
C PRO A 137 -1.24 15.13 9.60
N ARG A 138 -2.20 15.54 8.76
CA ARG A 138 -2.92 14.68 7.81
C ARG A 138 -2.19 14.50 6.48
N ALA A 139 -1.07 15.19 6.25
CA ALA A 139 -0.29 15.06 5.02
C ALA A 139 0.37 13.69 4.83
N ARG A 140 0.33 12.81 5.83
CA ARG A 140 0.71 11.40 5.68
C ARG A 140 -0.29 10.60 4.82
N PHE A 141 -1.54 11.02 4.82
CA PHE A 141 -2.64 10.40 4.06
C PHE A 141 -3.00 11.21 2.79
N ARG A 142 -2.00 11.85 2.17
CA ARG A 142 -2.21 12.63 0.93
C ARG A 142 -2.73 11.74 -0.17
N GLY A 143 -3.83 12.15 -0.79
CA GLY A 143 -4.46 11.39 -1.86
C GLY A 143 -5.31 10.21 -1.37
N PHE A 144 -5.50 10.02 -0.04
CA PHE A 144 -6.15 8.81 0.48
C PHE A 144 -7.59 8.68 0.02
N SER A 145 -8.34 9.78 -0.11
CA SER A 145 -9.69 9.75 -0.66
C SER A 145 -9.74 9.27 -2.12
N TYR A 146 -8.78 9.69 -2.95
CA TYR A 146 -8.65 9.20 -4.33
C TYR A 146 -8.28 7.72 -4.36
N TYR A 147 -7.39 7.30 -3.47
CA TYR A 147 -7.00 5.90 -3.34
C TYR A 147 -8.18 5.02 -2.93
N VAL A 148 -8.96 5.44 -1.92
CA VAL A 148 -10.16 4.72 -1.49
C VAL A 148 -11.18 4.63 -2.63
N ALA A 149 -11.47 5.75 -3.31
CA ALA A 149 -12.37 5.75 -4.46
C ALA A 149 -11.86 4.84 -5.59
N LEU A 150 -10.57 4.89 -5.91
CA LEU A 150 -9.91 4.03 -6.89
C LEU A 150 -10.05 2.55 -6.51
N THR A 151 -9.77 2.17 -5.26
CA THR A 151 -9.84 0.79 -4.78
C THR A 151 -11.28 0.26 -4.81
N PHE A 152 -12.26 1.06 -4.40
CA PHE A 152 -13.68 0.68 -4.50
C PHE A 152 -14.11 0.50 -5.96
N THR A 153 -13.78 1.44 -6.85
CA THR A 153 -14.12 1.33 -8.28
C THR A 153 -13.44 0.12 -8.90
N ARG A 154 -12.16 -0.14 -8.60
CA ARG A 154 -11.43 -1.33 -9.07
C ARG A 154 -12.12 -2.61 -8.63
N GLY A 155 -12.42 -2.74 -7.34
CA GLY A 155 -13.08 -3.93 -6.79
C GLY A 155 -14.46 -4.16 -7.41
N PHE A 156 -15.26 -3.10 -7.52
CA PHE A 156 -16.58 -3.15 -8.14
C PHE A 156 -16.52 -3.59 -9.61
N LEU A 157 -15.70 -2.93 -10.43
CA LEU A 157 -15.59 -3.25 -11.85
C LEU A 157 -14.98 -4.64 -12.08
N THR A 158 -13.98 -5.03 -11.30
CA THR A 158 -13.37 -6.38 -11.38
C THR A 158 -14.40 -7.45 -11.02
N GLY A 159 -15.26 -7.20 -10.03
CA GLY A 159 -16.37 -8.09 -9.70
C GLY A 159 -17.36 -8.25 -10.85
N LEU A 160 -17.70 -7.17 -11.56
CA LEU A 160 -18.62 -7.21 -12.70
C LEU A 160 -18.10 -8.05 -13.88
N ILE A 161 -16.80 -7.96 -14.17
CA ILE A 161 -16.17 -8.70 -15.27
C ILE A 161 -15.33 -9.89 -14.79
N GLY A 162 -15.59 -10.39 -13.57
CA GLY A 162 -14.78 -11.44 -12.94
C GLY A 162 -14.74 -12.76 -13.73
N PHE A 163 -15.73 -13.00 -14.61
CA PHE A 163 -15.74 -14.13 -15.54
C PHE A 163 -14.54 -14.15 -16.50
N MET A 164 -13.85 -13.01 -16.69
CA MET A 164 -12.65 -12.89 -17.52
C MET A 164 -11.37 -13.35 -16.78
N GLY A 165 -11.47 -13.78 -15.52
CA GLY A 165 -10.35 -14.31 -14.74
C GLY A 165 -9.21 -13.31 -14.60
N VAL A 166 -7.98 -13.76 -14.86
CA VAL A 166 -6.74 -12.97 -14.72
C VAL A 166 -6.66 -11.74 -15.63
N VAL A 167 -7.52 -11.65 -16.65
CA VAL A 167 -7.57 -10.50 -17.57
C VAL A 167 -8.41 -9.36 -17.01
N ALA A 168 -9.37 -9.65 -16.12
CA ALA A 168 -10.27 -8.66 -15.54
C ALA A 168 -9.53 -7.48 -14.87
N PRO A 169 -8.52 -7.70 -13.99
CA PRO A 169 -7.80 -6.60 -13.35
C PRO A 169 -7.10 -5.68 -14.36
N VAL A 170 -6.57 -6.23 -15.45
CA VAL A 170 -5.87 -5.47 -16.49
C VAL A 170 -6.84 -4.53 -17.21
N ILE A 171 -8.00 -5.04 -17.62
CA ILE A 171 -9.03 -4.24 -18.32
C ILE A 171 -9.53 -3.12 -17.40
N VAL A 172 -9.80 -3.46 -16.14
CA VAL A 172 -10.29 -2.50 -15.14
C VAL A 172 -9.27 -1.39 -14.91
N ASP A 173 -8.01 -1.74 -14.68
CA ASP A 173 -6.95 -0.75 -14.42
C ASP A 173 -6.74 0.20 -15.59
N VAL A 174 -6.76 -0.32 -16.82
CA VAL A 174 -6.68 0.50 -18.03
C VAL A 174 -7.89 1.44 -18.11
N ALA A 175 -9.10 0.95 -17.82
CA ALA A 175 -10.31 1.77 -17.82
C ALA A 175 -10.26 2.89 -16.76
N VAL A 176 -9.72 2.61 -15.57
CA VAL A 176 -9.59 3.60 -14.47
C VAL A 176 -8.25 4.34 -14.45
N SER A 177 -7.46 4.29 -15.52
CA SER A 177 -6.12 4.90 -15.58
C SER A 177 -6.09 6.39 -15.24
N THR A 178 -7.16 7.13 -15.50
CA THR A 178 -7.30 8.55 -15.14
C THR A 178 -7.53 8.75 -13.64
N MET A 179 -8.14 7.78 -12.95
CA MET A 179 -8.23 7.77 -11.48
C MET A 179 -6.86 7.48 -10.85
N VAL A 180 -6.07 6.58 -11.46
CA VAL A 180 -4.67 6.33 -11.06
C VAL A 180 -3.85 7.61 -11.18
N LEU A 181 -3.98 8.31 -12.31
CA LEU A 181 -3.35 9.61 -12.54
C LEU A 181 -3.76 10.64 -11.47
N ALA A 182 -5.07 10.76 -11.19
CA ALA A 182 -5.59 11.67 -10.17
C ALA A 182 -5.02 11.39 -8.79
N TRP A 183 -4.91 10.10 -8.41
CA TRP A 183 -4.31 9.70 -7.15
C TRP A 183 -2.82 10.07 -7.09
N ILE A 184 -2.04 9.80 -8.13
CA ILE A 184 -0.61 10.17 -8.20
C ILE A 184 -0.45 11.69 -8.10
N HIS A 185 -1.23 12.47 -8.86
CA HIS A 185 -1.23 13.93 -8.79
C HIS A 185 -1.55 14.45 -7.38
N ALA A 186 -2.53 13.84 -6.70
CA ALA A 186 -2.87 14.19 -5.32
C ALA A 186 -1.75 13.89 -4.31
N VAL A 187 -0.92 12.87 -4.58
CA VAL A 187 0.25 12.53 -3.76
C VAL A 187 1.38 13.53 -3.96
N ILE A 188 1.70 13.87 -5.21
CA ILE A 188 2.92 14.63 -5.57
C ILE A 188 2.75 16.16 -5.54
N ALA A 189 1.54 16.67 -5.82
CA ALA A 189 1.28 18.10 -5.83
C ALA A 189 1.39 18.71 -4.43
N ALA A 190 1.76 19.98 -4.33
CA ALA A 190 1.74 20.75 -3.09
C ALA A 190 0.30 20.96 -2.56
N PRO A 191 0.10 21.26 -1.27
CA PRO A 191 -1.21 21.69 -0.77
C PRO A 191 -1.75 22.85 -1.62
N SER A 192 -2.99 22.73 -2.07
CA SER A 192 -3.65 23.72 -2.93
C SER A 192 -5.07 23.95 -2.42
N SER A 193 -5.66 25.10 -2.76
CA SER A 193 -7.06 25.44 -2.46
C SER A 193 -8.06 24.79 -3.42
N LYS A 194 -7.61 24.14 -4.50
CA LYS A 194 -8.47 23.45 -5.47
C LYS A 194 -9.33 22.37 -4.80
N SER A 195 -10.61 22.33 -5.15
CA SER A 195 -11.55 21.30 -4.64
C SER A 195 -11.22 19.90 -5.18
N TRP A 196 -11.80 18.87 -4.54
CA TRP A 196 -11.55 17.47 -4.89
C TRP A 196 -11.91 17.13 -6.34
N CYS A 197 -13.05 17.63 -6.85
CA CYS A 197 -13.45 17.39 -8.24
C CYS A 197 -12.62 18.19 -9.26
N GLN A 198 -12.18 19.41 -8.90
CA GLN A 198 -11.38 20.25 -9.80
C GLN A 198 -9.97 19.70 -10.06
N ARG A 199 -9.49 18.80 -9.20
CA ARG A 199 -8.20 18.13 -9.38
C ARG A 199 -8.28 16.90 -10.28
N PHE A 200 -9.48 16.48 -10.70
CA PHE A 200 -9.61 15.32 -11.55
C PHE A 200 -9.12 15.67 -12.98
N PRO A 201 -8.16 14.91 -13.53
CA PRO A 201 -7.69 15.13 -14.88
C PRO A 201 -8.81 14.86 -15.89
N SER A 202 -8.85 15.64 -16.98
CA SER A 202 -9.78 15.40 -18.08
C SER A 202 -9.60 13.99 -18.63
N ILE A 203 -10.66 13.18 -18.52
CA ILE A 203 -10.61 11.75 -18.82
C ILE A 203 -10.17 11.52 -20.27
N ARG A 204 -10.85 12.18 -21.22
CA ARG A 204 -10.64 11.93 -22.66
C ARG A 204 -9.21 12.27 -23.12
N LYS A 205 -8.64 13.37 -22.63
CA LYS A 205 -7.32 13.87 -23.05
C LYS A 205 -6.18 13.04 -22.43
N ASN A 206 -6.32 12.69 -21.15
CA ASN A 206 -5.22 12.08 -20.39
C ASN A 206 -5.25 10.54 -20.40
N TRP A 207 -6.40 9.93 -20.67
CA TRP A 207 -6.52 8.47 -20.74
C TRP A 207 -5.57 7.87 -21.77
N ILE A 208 -5.51 8.39 -22.99
CA ILE A 208 -4.64 7.84 -24.04
C ILE A 208 -3.14 7.96 -23.71
N LYS A 209 -2.77 8.96 -22.91
CA LYS A 209 -1.39 9.20 -22.47
C LYS A 209 -0.99 8.29 -21.30
N MET A 210 -1.93 7.99 -20.40
CA MET A 210 -1.68 7.23 -19.18
C MET A 210 -1.94 5.73 -19.32
N ALA A 211 -2.97 5.35 -20.08
CA ALA A 211 -3.44 3.97 -20.21
C ALA A 211 -2.34 2.96 -20.60
N PRO A 212 -1.42 3.25 -21.55
CA PRO A 212 -0.37 2.30 -21.90
C PRO A 212 0.61 2.04 -20.74
N ALA A 213 0.92 3.06 -19.94
CA ALA A 213 1.80 2.91 -18.79
C ALA A 213 1.13 2.11 -17.66
N VAL A 214 -0.17 2.34 -17.42
CA VAL A 214 -0.96 1.53 -16.49
C VAL A 214 -1.06 0.08 -16.96
N PHE A 215 -1.33 -0.15 -18.25
CA PHE A 215 -1.39 -1.50 -18.82
C PHE A 215 -0.10 -2.29 -18.54
N ILE A 216 1.06 -1.72 -18.85
CA ILE A 216 2.36 -2.37 -18.63
C ILE A 216 2.57 -2.68 -17.14
N SER A 217 2.28 -1.71 -16.26
CA SER A 217 2.42 -1.89 -14.81
C SER A 217 1.49 -2.98 -14.28
N THR A 218 0.22 -2.98 -14.67
CA THR A 218 -0.74 -3.99 -14.20
C THR A 218 -0.38 -5.36 -14.75
N VAL A 219 -0.01 -5.49 -16.03
CA VAL A 219 0.43 -6.78 -16.59
C VAL A 219 1.68 -7.30 -15.86
N ALA A 220 2.68 -6.45 -15.61
CA ALA A 220 3.86 -6.84 -14.86
C ALA A 220 3.52 -7.33 -13.44
N SER A 221 2.60 -6.65 -12.75
CA SER A 221 2.11 -7.05 -11.43
C SER A 221 1.38 -8.40 -11.47
N GLN A 222 0.46 -8.58 -12.44
CA GLN A 222 -0.28 -9.83 -12.64
C GLN A 222 0.67 -11.00 -12.92
N LEU A 223 1.67 -10.82 -13.78
CA LEU A 223 2.67 -11.86 -14.07
C LEU A 223 3.54 -12.18 -12.86
N SER A 224 3.97 -11.17 -12.11
CA SER A 224 4.81 -11.32 -10.92
C SER A 224 4.11 -12.06 -9.78
N PHE A 225 2.78 -12.08 -9.77
CA PHE A 225 1.97 -12.82 -8.81
C PHE A 225 1.53 -14.19 -9.36
N HIS A 226 0.93 -14.25 -10.55
CA HIS A 226 0.29 -15.46 -11.05
C HIS A 226 1.27 -16.51 -11.56
N ILE A 227 2.41 -16.14 -12.14
CA ILE A 227 3.42 -17.12 -12.58
C ILE A 227 3.96 -17.94 -11.40
N PRO A 228 4.45 -17.31 -10.30
CA PRO A 228 4.93 -18.07 -9.16
C PRO A 228 3.84 -18.88 -8.47
N VAL A 229 2.62 -18.36 -8.38
CA VAL A 229 1.48 -19.11 -7.80
C VAL A 229 1.18 -20.35 -8.65
N ALA A 230 1.13 -20.22 -9.98
CA ALA A 230 0.91 -21.35 -10.88
C ALA A 230 2.00 -22.41 -10.73
N ILE A 231 3.27 -22.01 -10.69
CA ILE A 231 4.41 -22.90 -10.43
C ILE A 231 4.27 -23.57 -9.05
N GLY A 232 3.96 -22.80 -8.02
CA GLY A 232 3.75 -23.33 -6.67
C GLY A 232 2.61 -24.34 -6.59
N VAL A 233 1.53 -24.15 -7.35
CA VAL A 233 0.45 -25.14 -7.49
C VAL A 233 0.92 -26.38 -8.26
N MET A 234 1.64 -26.21 -9.38
CA MET A 234 2.14 -27.32 -10.21
C MET A 234 3.08 -28.26 -9.43
N PHE A 235 3.92 -27.70 -8.56
CA PHE A 235 4.82 -28.48 -7.70
C PHE A 235 4.18 -28.89 -6.36
N GLY A 236 2.90 -28.59 -6.15
CA GLY A 236 2.18 -28.96 -4.93
C GLY A 236 2.63 -28.20 -3.68
N GLY A 237 3.26 -27.03 -3.82
CA GLY A 237 3.49 -26.10 -2.70
C GLY A 237 2.21 -25.38 -2.26
N PHE A 238 1.29 -25.13 -3.21
CA PHE A 238 -0.01 -24.53 -2.94
C PHE A 238 -1.15 -25.44 -3.41
N ARG A 239 -2.28 -25.37 -2.70
CA ARG A 239 -3.54 -26.00 -3.11
C ARG A 239 -4.59 -24.93 -3.34
N TYR A 240 -5.32 -25.07 -4.44
CA TYR A 240 -6.47 -24.23 -4.74
C TYR A 240 -7.72 -24.85 -4.12
N ASP A 241 -8.43 -24.11 -3.28
CA ASP A 241 -9.58 -24.61 -2.52
C ASP A 241 -10.94 -24.44 -3.24
N GLY A 242 -10.93 -23.97 -4.50
CA GLY A 242 -12.15 -23.71 -5.27
C GLY A 242 -12.91 -22.45 -4.86
N ARG A 243 -12.50 -21.79 -3.76
CA ARG A 243 -13.09 -20.54 -3.24
C ARG A 243 -12.22 -19.32 -3.54
N GLY A 244 -11.24 -19.48 -4.42
CA GLY A 244 -10.29 -18.42 -4.75
C GLY A 244 -9.16 -18.26 -3.74
N MET A 245 -9.02 -19.17 -2.77
CA MET A 245 -7.91 -19.13 -1.81
C MET A 245 -6.86 -20.19 -2.13
N TYR A 246 -5.60 -19.80 -1.98
CA TYR A 246 -4.45 -20.68 -2.02
C TYR A 246 -4.03 -21.00 -0.59
N SER A 247 -4.04 -22.27 -0.22
CA SER A 247 -3.48 -22.73 1.04
C SER A 247 -2.12 -23.39 0.79
N LEU A 248 -1.26 -23.40 1.81
CA LEU A 248 -0.15 -24.35 1.83
C LEU A 248 -0.70 -25.77 1.64
N ALA A 249 0.07 -26.59 0.93
CA ALA A 249 -0.26 -28.00 0.79
C ALA A 249 -0.03 -28.76 2.12
N GLU A 250 0.09 -30.08 2.01
CA GLU A 250 0.34 -30.93 3.19
C GLU A 250 1.62 -30.51 3.93
N PRO A 251 1.70 -30.72 5.25
CA PRO A 251 2.85 -30.33 6.08
C PRO A 251 4.04 -31.28 5.88
N ARG A 252 4.49 -31.43 4.63
CA ARG A 252 5.72 -32.14 4.28
C ARG A 252 6.81 -31.12 3.91
N PRO A 253 8.06 -31.33 4.34
CA PRO A 253 9.15 -30.36 4.13
C PRO A 253 9.36 -30.00 2.65
N ILE A 254 9.13 -30.95 1.74
CA ILE A 254 9.25 -30.72 0.30
C ILE A 254 8.24 -29.70 -0.24
N TYR A 255 7.00 -29.72 0.25
CA TYR A 255 5.98 -28.76 -0.17
C TYR A 255 6.21 -27.36 0.39
N PHE A 256 6.78 -27.26 1.59
CA PHE A 256 7.27 -25.99 2.12
C PHE A 256 8.41 -25.41 1.27
N ALA A 257 9.33 -26.26 0.79
CA ALA A 257 10.39 -25.82 -0.11
C ALA A 257 9.83 -25.30 -1.44
N HIS A 258 8.81 -25.97 -2.01
CA HIS A 258 8.15 -25.50 -3.23
C HIS A 258 7.39 -24.18 -3.03
N ALA A 259 6.65 -24.04 -1.92
CA ALA A 259 5.96 -22.80 -1.57
C ALA A 259 6.96 -21.66 -1.33
N GLY A 260 8.07 -21.93 -0.62
CA GLY A 260 9.15 -20.98 -0.41
C GLY A 260 9.81 -20.55 -1.71
N GLY A 261 10.08 -21.50 -2.62
CA GLY A 261 10.61 -21.23 -3.96
C GLY A 261 9.68 -20.34 -4.79
N ALA A 262 8.36 -20.59 -4.74
CA ALA A 262 7.37 -19.73 -5.40
C ALA A 262 7.34 -18.32 -4.80
N VAL A 263 7.45 -18.17 -3.48
CA VAL A 263 7.54 -16.86 -2.84
C VAL A 263 8.81 -16.12 -3.27
N ILE A 264 9.96 -16.79 -3.28
CA ILE A 264 11.24 -16.19 -3.74
C ILE A 264 11.13 -15.77 -5.20
N LEU A 265 10.55 -16.61 -6.06
CA LEU A 265 10.33 -16.27 -7.46
C LEU A 265 9.40 -15.05 -7.61
N SER A 266 8.35 -14.94 -6.81
CA SER A 266 7.48 -13.76 -6.80
C SER A 266 8.22 -12.50 -6.40
N LEU A 267 9.13 -12.57 -5.42
CA LEU A 267 9.99 -11.45 -5.06
C LEU A 267 10.93 -11.06 -6.21
N ILE A 268 11.54 -12.03 -6.88
CA ILE A 268 12.43 -11.78 -8.03
C ILE A 268 11.65 -11.11 -9.17
N LEU A 269 10.50 -11.65 -9.56
CA LEU A 269 9.66 -11.06 -10.61
C LEU A 269 9.14 -9.68 -10.20
N GLY A 270 8.76 -9.50 -8.93
CA GLY A 270 8.39 -8.19 -8.40
C GLY A 270 9.51 -7.16 -8.54
N LEU A 271 10.77 -7.54 -8.27
CA LEU A 271 11.92 -6.63 -8.40
C LEU A 271 12.32 -6.36 -9.85
N VAL A 272 12.22 -7.35 -10.74
CA VAL A 272 12.72 -7.27 -12.12
C VAL A 272 11.66 -6.81 -13.12
N LEU A 273 10.37 -7.06 -12.84
CA LEU A 273 9.26 -6.72 -13.73
C LEU A 273 8.34 -5.65 -13.13
N ASP A 274 7.74 -5.92 -11.98
CA ASP A 274 6.69 -5.06 -11.41
C ASP A 274 7.25 -3.69 -10.96
N LEU A 275 8.40 -3.69 -10.29
CA LEU A 275 9.02 -2.49 -9.76
C LEU A 275 9.45 -1.53 -10.90
N PRO A 276 10.16 -1.97 -11.96
CA PRO A 276 10.44 -1.09 -13.10
C PRO A 276 9.20 -0.56 -13.80
N ALA A 277 8.18 -1.40 -13.99
CA ALA A 277 6.93 -0.99 -14.64
C ALA A 277 6.18 0.06 -13.80
N SER A 278 6.17 -0.10 -12.47
CA SER A 278 5.62 0.86 -11.52
C SER A 278 6.38 2.20 -11.55
N VAL A 279 7.71 2.16 -11.65
CA VAL A 279 8.55 3.36 -11.81
C VAL A 279 8.18 4.11 -13.09
N MET A 280 8.07 3.40 -14.21
CA MET A 280 7.69 3.97 -15.50
C MET A 280 6.31 4.62 -15.43
N MET A 281 5.32 3.92 -14.86
CA MET A 281 3.96 4.42 -14.69
C MET A 281 3.92 5.71 -13.86
N VAL A 282 4.59 5.73 -12.71
CA VAL A 282 4.60 6.89 -11.81
C VAL A 282 5.28 8.10 -12.46
N ARG A 283 6.40 7.88 -13.18
CA ARG A 283 7.13 8.96 -13.86
C ARG A 283 6.36 9.49 -15.08
N VAL A 284 5.65 8.64 -15.81
CA VAL A 284 4.71 9.09 -16.86
C VAL A 284 3.60 9.93 -16.24
N ALA A 285 2.98 9.47 -15.15
CA ALA A 285 1.94 10.23 -14.46
C ALA A 285 2.44 11.58 -13.93
N SER A 286 3.67 11.66 -13.40
CA SER A 286 4.23 12.91 -12.91
C SER A 286 4.61 13.89 -14.03
N SER A 287 4.97 13.40 -15.22
CA SER A 287 5.16 14.25 -16.40
C SER A 287 3.86 14.96 -16.82
N LEU A 288 2.72 14.29 -16.63
CA LEU A 288 1.40 14.81 -16.93
C LEU A 288 0.85 15.79 -15.87
N LEU A 289 1.62 16.11 -14.83
CA LEU A 289 1.22 17.11 -13.84
C LEU A 289 1.20 18.50 -14.49
N PRO A 290 0.11 19.29 -14.33
CA PRO A 290 0.03 20.64 -14.88
C PRO A 290 1.19 21.53 -14.42
N ALA A 291 1.66 22.41 -15.31
CA ALA A 291 2.79 23.30 -15.01
C ALA A 291 2.53 24.21 -13.79
N ASP A 292 1.27 24.62 -13.59
CA ASP A 292 0.83 25.49 -12.49
C ASP A 292 0.88 24.82 -11.10
N ASP A 293 0.91 23.48 -11.04
CA ASP A 293 0.84 22.75 -9.77
C ASP A 293 2.25 22.45 -9.24
N GLU A 294 2.72 23.21 -8.25
CA GLU A 294 3.99 22.95 -7.56
C GLU A 294 4.04 21.54 -6.94
N THR A 295 5.23 20.95 -6.84
CA THR A 295 5.44 19.62 -6.24
C THR A 295 5.92 19.71 -4.79
N ILE A 296 5.56 18.71 -3.97
CA ILE A 296 5.98 18.66 -2.56
C ILE A 296 7.44 18.25 -2.35
N VAL A 297 8.01 17.56 -3.33
CA VAL A 297 9.43 17.20 -3.41
C VAL A 297 10.04 17.80 -4.68
N PRO A 298 11.35 18.09 -4.70
CA PRO A 298 12.04 18.50 -5.91
C PRO A 298 11.91 17.42 -6.98
N PHE A 299 11.40 17.81 -8.13
CA PHE A 299 11.07 16.92 -9.24
C PHE A 299 11.58 17.54 -10.53
N ASP A 300 12.45 16.83 -11.24
CA ASP A 300 12.84 17.19 -12.60
C ASP A 300 11.69 16.85 -13.57
N ARG A 301 10.95 17.89 -13.96
CA ARG A 301 9.85 17.79 -14.93
C ARG A 301 10.32 17.47 -16.34
N THR A 302 11.59 17.73 -16.67
CA THR A 302 12.14 17.52 -18.01
C THR A 302 12.69 16.11 -18.22
N PHE A 303 12.87 15.34 -17.14
CA PHE A 303 13.46 14.01 -17.16
C PHE A 303 14.78 13.97 -17.95
N ASN A 304 15.72 14.86 -17.60
CA ASN A 304 16.95 15.12 -18.34
C ASN A 304 16.71 15.56 -19.79
N GLY A 305 15.71 16.42 -20.02
CA GLY A 305 15.39 16.95 -21.36
C GLY A 305 14.70 15.96 -22.31
N LYS A 306 14.15 14.84 -21.82
CA LYS A 306 13.54 13.77 -22.64
C LYS A 306 12.01 13.84 -22.75
N VAL A 307 11.41 14.97 -22.44
CA VAL A 307 9.97 15.19 -22.65
C VAL A 307 9.71 15.38 -24.15
N ILE A 308 8.89 14.50 -24.72
CA ILE A 308 8.71 14.31 -26.17
C ILE A 308 7.71 15.32 -26.76
N SER A 309 6.74 15.78 -25.97
CA SER A 309 5.72 16.74 -26.41
C SER A 309 5.32 17.64 -25.27
N VAL A 310 5.38 18.96 -25.49
CA VAL A 310 4.73 19.97 -24.65
C VAL A 310 3.44 20.33 -25.38
N ASP A 311 2.30 19.92 -24.84
CA ASP A 311 1.00 20.38 -25.36
C ASP A 311 0.91 21.91 -25.25
N ALA A 312 -0.03 22.54 -25.98
CA ALA A 312 -0.34 23.97 -25.84
C ALA A 312 -0.62 24.44 -24.39
N ASP A 313 -0.99 23.50 -23.51
CA ASP A 313 -1.23 23.72 -22.07
C ASP A 313 0.04 23.58 -21.19
N GLY A 314 1.23 23.42 -21.78
CA GLY A 314 2.49 23.27 -21.04
C GLY A 314 2.72 21.89 -20.41
N VAL A 315 1.90 20.88 -20.76
CA VAL A 315 2.00 19.52 -20.21
C VAL A 315 2.99 18.68 -21.02
N GLY A 316 4.01 18.16 -20.35
CA GLY A 316 5.06 17.32 -20.94
C GLY A 316 4.71 15.84 -20.90
N LEU A 317 4.87 15.09 -22.01
CA LEU A 317 4.85 13.63 -21.97
C LEU A 317 6.26 13.05 -22.05
N VAL A 318 6.68 12.29 -21.03
CA VAL A 318 7.89 11.46 -21.11
C VAL A 318 7.57 10.12 -21.74
N GLY A 319 8.44 9.65 -22.65
CA GLY A 319 8.32 8.30 -23.21
C GLY A 319 8.44 7.24 -22.12
N ILE A 320 7.64 6.18 -22.20
CA ILE A 320 7.59 5.10 -21.20
C ILE A 320 8.96 4.47 -20.96
N LEU A 321 9.73 4.19 -22.02
CA LEU A 321 11.09 3.64 -21.92
C LEU A 321 12.11 4.68 -21.43
N ASP A 322 11.96 5.94 -21.82
CA ASP A 322 12.84 7.02 -21.34
C ASP A 322 12.64 7.29 -19.84
N ALA A 323 11.41 7.09 -19.35
CA ALA A 323 11.08 7.13 -17.93
C ALA A 323 11.76 6.02 -17.12
N TRP A 324 12.17 4.90 -17.73
CA TRP A 324 13.02 3.93 -17.03
C TRP A 324 14.50 4.30 -17.17
N LYS A 325 14.96 4.58 -18.40
CA LYS A 325 16.38 4.83 -18.70
C LYS A 325 16.97 6.02 -17.93
N THR A 326 16.14 7.02 -17.60
CA THR A 326 16.56 8.21 -16.86
C THR A 326 16.49 8.01 -15.33
N PHE A 327 16.15 6.82 -14.84
CA PHE A 327 16.07 6.54 -13.41
C PHE A 327 17.45 6.15 -12.88
N SER A 328 18.00 6.96 -11.98
CA SER A 328 19.35 6.73 -11.49
C SER A 328 19.42 5.52 -10.55
N TRP A 329 20.56 4.84 -10.55
CA TRP A 329 20.81 3.72 -9.62
C TRP A 329 20.73 4.15 -8.14
N ALA A 330 21.13 5.38 -7.83
CA ALA A 330 21.02 5.94 -6.48
C ALA A 330 19.56 6.06 -6.02
N SER A 331 18.65 6.51 -6.91
CA SER A 331 17.21 6.54 -6.62
C SER A 331 16.62 5.14 -6.55
N PHE A 332 17.06 4.20 -7.39
CA PHE A 332 16.62 2.79 -7.33
C PHE A 332 17.02 2.12 -6.00
N ARG A 333 18.26 2.30 -5.53
CA ARG A 333 18.71 1.78 -4.24
C ARG A 333 17.89 2.36 -3.08
N ARG A 334 17.59 3.66 -3.12
CA ARG A 334 16.77 4.34 -2.10
C ARG A 334 15.34 3.80 -2.08
N LEU A 335 14.75 3.60 -3.26
CA LEU A 335 13.45 2.97 -3.42
C LEU A 335 13.43 1.56 -2.81
N LEU A 336 14.40 0.72 -3.16
CA LEU A 336 14.52 -0.64 -2.63
C LEU A 336 14.64 -0.67 -1.10
N LEU A 337 15.48 0.20 -0.52
CA LEU A 337 15.62 0.30 0.94
C LEU A 337 14.34 0.75 1.63
N ASN A 338 13.57 1.67 1.03
CA ASN A 338 12.28 2.10 1.57
C ASN A 338 11.24 0.98 1.51
N LEU A 339 11.22 0.18 0.44
CA LEU A 339 10.36 -1.01 0.32
C LEU A 339 10.71 -2.06 1.37
N VAL A 340 11.99 -2.39 1.55
CA VAL A 340 12.45 -3.35 2.58
C VAL A 340 12.05 -2.89 3.99
N LYS A 341 12.23 -1.60 4.31
CA LYS A 341 11.82 -1.04 5.60
C LYS A 341 10.30 -1.14 5.82
N THR A 342 9.53 -0.89 4.76
CA THR A 342 8.06 -0.99 4.80
C THR A 342 7.61 -2.43 5.01
N ALA A 343 8.18 -3.38 4.27
CA ALA A 343 7.91 -4.80 4.42
C ALA A 343 8.25 -5.28 5.84
N GLY A 344 9.40 -4.86 6.39
CA GLY A 344 9.78 -5.15 7.77
C GLY A 344 8.79 -4.59 8.80
N LEU A 345 8.27 -3.39 8.59
CA LEU A 345 7.27 -2.77 9.47
C LEU A 345 5.93 -3.53 9.44
N ILE A 346 5.47 -3.93 8.24
CA ILE A 346 4.26 -4.75 8.08
C ILE A 346 4.44 -6.11 8.74
N ALA A 347 5.57 -6.79 8.49
CA ALA A 347 5.88 -8.09 9.10
C ALA A 347 5.92 -8.01 10.63
N ALA A 348 6.55 -6.97 11.19
CA ALA A 348 6.59 -6.74 12.63
C ALA A 348 5.18 -6.50 13.21
N ALA A 349 4.35 -5.69 12.54
CA ALA A 349 2.98 -5.44 12.97
C ALA A 349 2.13 -6.73 12.93
N CYS A 350 2.23 -7.53 11.87
CA CYS A 350 1.57 -8.83 11.76
C CYS A 350 2.01 -9.81 12.84
N LEU A 351 3.31 -9.85 13.17
CA LEU A 351 3.84 -10.69 14.24
C LEU A 351 3.28 -10.28 15.59
N VAL A 352 3.30 -8.98 15.92
CA VAL A 352 2.74 -8.45 17.17
C VAL A 352 1.25 -8.79 17.27
N TYR A 353 0.48 -8.57 16.21
CA TYR A 353 -0.93 -8.93 16.19
C TYR A 353 -1.16 -10.44 16.30
N GLY A 354 -0.34 -11.27 15.66
CA GLY A 354 -0.42 -12.73 15.80
C GLY A 354 -0.23 -13.18 17.25
N ILE A 355 0.73 -12.59 17.96
CA ILE A 355 0.95 -12.85 19.40
C ILE A 355 -0.23 -12.36 20.23
N VAL A 356 -0.59 -11.09 20.12
CA VAL A 356 -1.65 -10.48 20.96
C VAL A 356 -3.02 -11.10 20.66
N GLY A 357 -3.35 -11.28 19.38
CA GLY A 357 -4.58 -11.89 18.92
C GLY A 357 -4.65 -13.38 19.27
N GLY A 358 -3.54 -14.11 19.16
CA GLY A 358 -3.45 -15.51 19.58
C GLY A 358 -3.67 -15.68 21.09
N VAL A 359 -3.02 -14.85 21.92
CA VAL A 359 -3.23 -14.83 23.37
C VAL A 359 -4.67 -14.44 23.72
N GLY A 360 -5.22 -13.41 23.07
CA GLY A 360 -6.61 -13.00 23.26
C GLY A 360 -7.60 -14.13 22.91
N PHE A 361 -7.39 -14.81 21.78
CA PHE A 361 -8.22 -15.95 21.39
C PHE A 361 -8.11 -17.10 22.40
N ALA A 362 -6.89 -17.41 22.87
CA ALA A 362 -6.66 -18.46 23.85
C ALA A 362 -7.34 -18.17 25.20
N LEU A 363 -7.36 -16.92 25.66
CA LEU A 363 -7.94 -16.52 26.93
C LEU A 363 -9.47 -16.42 26.90
N PHE A 364 -10.05 -16.03 25.76
CA PHE A 364 -11.47 -15.65 25.68
C PHE A 364 -12.36 -16.65 24.92
N ALA A 365 -11.80 -17.59 24.16
CA ALA A 365 -12.62 -18.63 23.55
C ALA A 365 -13.05 -19.68 24.60
N PRO A 366 -14.29 -20.19 24.56
CA PRO A 366 -14.81 -21.19 25.52
C PRO A 366 -13.96 -22.47 25.59
N ASN A 367 -13.26 -22.80 24.49
CA ASN A 367 -12.27 -23.88 24.40
C ASN A 367 -10.85 -23.36 24.10
N GLY A 368 -10.64 -22.04 24.18
CA GLY A 368 -9.41 -21.35 23.80
C GLY A 368 -8.15 -21.91 24.44
N PRO A 369 -8.14 -22.17 25.77
CA PRO A 369 -6.96 -22.72 26.41
C PRO A 369 -6.63 -24.13 25.90
N LYS A 370 -7.65 -24.97 25.68
CA LYS A 370 -7.48 -26.35 25.18
C LYS A 370 -7.05 -26.37 23.70
N ALA A 371 -7.63 -25.49 22.88
CA ALA A 371 -7.28 -25.35 21.47
C ALA A 371 -5.89 -24.75 21.27
N PHE A 372 -5.50 -23.79 22.10
CA PHE A 372 -4.16 -23.18 22.09
C PHE A 372 -3.09 -24.19 22.50
N ILE A 373 -3.31 -24.94 23.59
CA ILE A 373 -2.41 -26.03 24.02
C ILE A 373 -2.31 -27.13 22.94
N ALA A 374 -3.43 -27.52 22.32
CA ALA A 374 -3.41 -28.49 21.22
C ALA A 374 -2.67 -27.97 19.96
N SER A 375 -2.71 -26.67 19.69
CA SER A 375 -2.01 -26.05 18.56
C SER A 375 -0.48 -25.95 18.74
N MET A 376 0.01 -26.03 19.98
CA MET A 376 1.45 -26.04 20.26
C MET A 376 2.13 -27.39 19.98
N GLY A 377 1.34 -28.42 19.64
CA GLY A 377 1.84 -29.78 19.39
C GLY A 377 2.47 -30.43 20.64
N PRO A 378 2.67 -31.75 20.66
CA PRO A 378 3.52 -32.35 21.67
C PRO A 378 4.95 -31.81 21.46
N ALA A 379 5.45 -31.06 22.43
CA ALA A 379 6.86 -30.72 22.49
C ALA A 379 7.65 -32.05 22.53
N VAL A 380 8.41 -32.31 21.46
CA VAL A 380 9.43 -33.36 21.40
C VAL A 380 10.76 -32.74 21.75
#